data_AF-A0A6J1MXL0-F1
#
_entry.id   AF-A0A6J1MXL0-F1
#
_cell.length_a   1.000
_cell.length_b   1.000
_cell.length_c   1.000
_cell.angle_alpha   90.00
_cell.angle_beta   90.00
_cell.angle_gamma   90.00
#
_symmetry.space_group_name_H-M   'P 1'
#
loop_
_entity.id
_entity.type
_entity.pdbx_description
1 polymer ?
#
loop_
_entity_poly.entity_id
_entity_poly.type
_entity_poly.pdbx_seq_one_letter_code
_entity_poly.pdbx_strand_id
1 'polypeptide(L)'
;MAFAGLKKQINKANQYVTEKMGGAEGTKLDLDFVEMERKTDVTCELVEELQIKTKEFLQPNPTARAKMAAVKGISKLSGQAKSNTYPQPEGVLGDCMLLYGKKLGEDTVFSQCMIEMGEALKQMADVKYSLDDNIKQSFLEPLHHLQTKDLKEVMHHRKKLQGRRLDFDCKRRRQAKGILKSPYSSPSHGSIPKQGAHIPDDEIRQAEEKFAESLTLAQIGMFNLLDNDVEQVAQLSFFAEGLLEYHQQCTEILKGLVSTLMEKKEEAVNRPKMEFVPKTLADLHIEGIHDLNHGRRYGSTQSLPRARLPPTSSLGDLPTTDPLRAWETSRSPPNPREGLRPAPAPGFKPHPAPRLTNGRDPWTASPLPSPVKSPARTPMAPPAKGPCCTALYDFDPENQGELGFKENDVITLINKVDDNWFEGSVNGKTGYFPISYVQVTVPLPNM
;
A
#
# COMPACT_ATOMS: atom_id res chain seq x y z
N MET A 1 9.43 44.49 -19.53
CA MET A 1 9.77 44.02 -18.16
C MET A 1 10.27 42.57 -18.09
N ALA A 2 9.93 41.66 -19.02
CA ALA A 2 10.36 40.25 -18.98
C ALA A 2 11.90 40.02 -19.11
N PHE A 3 12.61 40.85 -19.88
CA PHE A 3 14.05 40.69 -20.13
C PHE A 3 14.94 40.92 -18.88
N ALA A 4 14.52 41.79 -17.96
CA ALA A 4 15.30 42.08 -16.75
C ALA A 4 15.27 40.89 -15.75
N GLY A 5 14.12 40.22 -15.64
CA GLY A 5 13.97 39.01 -14.82
C GLY A 5 14.79 37.83 -15.35
N LEU A 6 14.78 37.63 -16.68
CA LEU A 6 15.57 36.58 -17.34
C LEU A 6 17.07 36.80 -17.15
N LYS A 7 17.56 38.03 -17.33
CA LYS A 7 18.97 38.40 -17.10
C LYS A 7 19.38 38.14 -15.63
N LYS A 8 18.48 38.38 -14.68
CA LYS A 8 18.73 38.09 -13.26
C LYS A 8 18.86 36.59 -13.00
N GLN A 9 18.01 35.76 -13.59
CA GLN A 9 18.09 34.31 -13.44
C GLN A 9 19.36 33.73 -14.07
N ILE A 10 19.73 34.18 -15.27
CA ILE A 10 20.98 33.77 -15.94
C ILE A 10 22.21 34.11 -15.09
N ASN A 11 22.22 35.29 -14.47
CA ASN A 11 23.32 35.70 -13.61
C ASN A 11 23.43 34.85 -12.33
N LYS A 12 22.29 34.46 -11.73
CA LYS A 12 22.28 33.54 -10.58
C LYS A 12 22.79 32.16 -10.96
N ALA A 13 22.35 31.63 -12.10
CA ALA A 13 22.81 30.35 -12.62
C ALA A 13 24.33 30.37 -12.91
N ASN A 14 24.82 31.41 -13.56
CA ASN A 14 26.25 31.59 -13.80
C ASN A 14 27.05 31.68 -12.50
N GLN A 15 26.54 32.38 -11.49
CA GLN A 15 27.18 32.46 -10.18
C GLN A 15 27.25 31.08 -9.51
N TYR A 16 26.14 30.34 -9.51
CA TYR A 16 26.08 28.98 -8.97
C TYR A 16 27.09 28.04 -9.63
N VAL A 17 27.16 28.04 -10.97
CA VAL A 17 28.13 27.24 -11.72
C VAL A 17 29.56 27.66 -11.40
N THR A 18 29.83 28.96 -11.25
CA THR A 18 31.16 29.46 -10.92
C THR A 18 31.60 29.07 -9.50
N GLU A 19 30.68 28.98 -8.55
CA GLU A 19 30.98 28.50 -7.19
C GLU A 19 31.21 26.99 -7.15
N LYS A 20 30.47 26.21 -7.94
CA LYS A 20 30.59 24.73 -7.97
C LYS A 20 31.74 24.21 -8.82
N MET A 21 32.09 24.90 -9.90
CA MET A 21 33.04 24.43 -10.93
C MET A 21 34.21 25.38 -11.18
N GLY A 22 34.10 26.64 -10.76
CA GLY A 22 35.06 27.71 -11.09
C GLY A 22 35.91 28.20 -9.92
N GLY A 23 35.89 27.51 -8.77
CA GLY A 23 36.75 27.80 -7.60
C GLY A 23 36.43 29.08 -6.84
N ALA A 24 35.28 29.71 -7.08
CA ALA A 24 34.93 30.97 -6.42
C ALA A 24 34.18 30.73 -5.10
N GLU A 25 34.69 31.25 -3.98
CA GLU A 25 34.03 31.10 -2.69
C GLU A 25 32.72 31.92 -2.63
N GLY A 26 31.61 31.25 -2.28
CA GLY A 26 30.34 31.90 -1.94
C GLY A 26 30.32 32.36 -0.48
N THR A 27 29.31 33.16 -0.11
CA THR A 27 29.13 33.53 1.30
C THR A 27 28.88 32.27 2.14
N LYS A 28 29.76 32.00 3.11
CA LYS A 28 29.66 30.88 4.05
C LYS A 28 28.65 31.22 5.15
N LEU A 29 27.77 30.28 5.44
CA LEU A 29 26.87 30.35 6.60
C LEU A 29 27.58 29.70 7.80
N ASP A 30 27.12 30.03 9.01
CA ASP A 30 27.70 29.47 10.23
C ASP A 30 27.37 27.97 10.38
N LEU A 31 28.07 27.31 11.31
CA LEU A 31 27.91 25.87 11.55
C LEU A 31 26.52 25.52 12.06
N ASP A 32 25.91 26.40 12.86
CA ASP A 32 24.58 26.19 13.43
C ASP A 32 23.49 26.18 12.34
N PHE A 33 23.59 27.10 11.37
CA PHE A 33 22.72 27.09 10.20
C PHE A 33 22.87 25.80 9.39
N VAL A 34 24.10 25.38 9.12
CA VAL A 34 24.36 24.17 8.33
C VAL A 34 23.84 22.92 9.05
N GLU A 35 23.93 22.85 10.37
CA GLU A 35 23.38 21.74 11.14
C GLU A 35 21.85 21.75 11.17
N MET A 36 21.21 22.91 11.34
CA MET A 36 19.75 23.05 11.21
C MET A 36 19.27 22.68 9.80
N GLU A 37 20.03 23.09 8.79
CA GLU A 37 19.77 22.76 7.40
C GLU A 37 19.79 21.24 7.19
N ARG A 38 20.84 20.57 7.67
CA ARG A 38 20.98 19.11 7.61
C ARG A 38 19.84 18.40 8.35
N LYS A 39 19.48 18.85 9.56
CA LYS A 39 18.37 18.25 10.33
C LYS A 39 17.04 18.43 9.61
N THR A 40 16.79 19.59 9.03
CA THR A 40 15.56 19.87 8.25
C THR A 40 15.44 18.93 7.04
N ASP A 41 16.53 18.71 6.30
CA ASP A 41 16.54 17.79 5.16
C ASP A 41 16.23 16.36 5.59
N VAL A 42 16.83 15.89 6.69
CA VAL A 42 16.51 14.56 7.26
C VAL A 42 15.05 14.48 7.71
N THR A 43 14.50 15.53 8.32
CA THR A 43 13.08 15.57 8.73
C THR A 43 12.15 15.47 7.51
N CYS A 44 12.48 16.12 6.39
CA CYS A 44 11.70 15.99 5.16
C CYS A 44 11.63 14.53 4.68
N GLU A 45 12.78 13.86 4.57
CA GLU A 45 12.88 12.45 4.14
C GLU A 45 12.15 11.53 5.12
N LEU A 46 12.33 11.75 6.42
CA LEU A 46 11.69 10.97 7.48
C LEU A 46 10.16 11.04 7.40
N VAL A 47 9.59 12.24 7.29
CA VAL A 47 8.13 12.43 7.28
C VAL A 47 7.49 11.80 6.04
N GLU A 48 8.17 11.83 4.90
CA GLU A 48 7.70 11.17 3.67
C GLU A 48 7.72 9.64 3.82
N GLU A 49 8.86 9.08 4.21
CA GLU A 49 9.02 7.63 4.37
C GLU A 49 8.09 7.07 5.45
N LEU A 50 7.96 7.75 6.59
CA LEU A 50 7.14 7.29 7.72
C LEU A 50 5.66 7.20 7.35
N GLN A 51 5.14 8.17 6.57
CA GLN A 51 3.78 8.11 6.06
C GLN A 51 3.58 6.93 5.10
N ILE A 52 4.52 6.67 4.20
CA ILE A 52 4.44 5.56 3.23
C ILE A 52 4.47 4.22 3.97
N LYS A 53 5.46 4.03 4.86
CA LYS A 53 5.66 2.78 5.59
C LYS A 53 4.53 2.48 6.56
N THR A 54 3.94 3.50 7.18
CA THR A 54 2.78 3.31 8.05
C THR A 54 1.53 2.89 7.25
N LYS A 55 1.30 3.46 6.06
CA LYS A 55 0.21 3.01 5.17
C LYS A 55 0.43 1.56 4.70
N GLU A 56 1.67 1.17 4.40
CA GLU A 56 2.06 -0.21 4.07
C GLU A 56 1.82 -1.18 5.22
N PHE A 57 2.14 -0.74 6.42
CA PHE A 57 1.93 -1.52 7.63
C PHE A 57 0.44 -1.75 7.91
N LEU A 58 -0.40 -0.70 7.84
CA LEU A 58 -1.83 -0.81 8.10
C LEU A 58 -2.55 -1.64 7.02
N GLN A 59 -2.14 -1.47 5.77
CA GLN A 59 -2.73 -2.13 4.62
C GLN A 59 -1.63 -2.64 3.67
N PRO A 60 -1.15 -3.89 3.84
CA PRO A 60 -0.16 -4.47 2.95
C PRO A 60 -0.68 -4.60 1.51
N ASN A 61 -2.00 -4.77 1.35
CA ASN A 61 -2.63 -4.86 0.04
C ASN A 61 -2.58 -3.48 -0.68
N PRO A 62 -1.91 -3.37 -1.84
CA PRO A 62 -1.82 -2.11 -2.58
C PRO A 62 -3.18 -1.55 -3.03
N THR A 63 -4.15 -2.41 -3.33
CA THR A 63 -5.51 -2.01 -3.71
C THR A 63 -6.24 -1.33 -2.55
N ALA A 64 -6.10 -1.89 -1.34
CA ALA A 64 -6.67 -1.31 -0.13
C ALA A 64 -6.03 0.06 0.18
N ARG A 65 -4.71 0.20 0.00
CA ARG A 65 -4.00 1.49 0.18
C ARG A 65 -4.47 2.56 -0.79
N ALA A 66 -4.64 2.22 -2.06
CA ALA A 66 -5.13 3.17 -3.07
C ALA A 66 -6.51 3.72 -2.70
N LYS A 67 -7.41 2.84 -2.23
CA LYS A 67 -8.73 3.24 -1.74
C LYS A 67 -8.63 4.15 -0.50
N MET A 68 -7.79 3.83 0.49
CA MET A 68 -7.59 4.68 1.69
C MET A 68 -7.14 6.11 1.35
N ALA A 69 -6.33 6.28 0.29
CA ALA A 69 -5.88 7.58 -0.19
C ALA A 69 -7.02 8.39 -0.85
N ALA A 70 -7.96 7.72 -1.53
CA ALA A 70 -9.05 8.33 -2.29
C ALA A 70 -10.26 8.80 -1.45
N VAL A 71 -10.40 8.36 -0.19
CA VAL A 71 -11.58 8.65 0.67
C VAL A 71 -11.84 10.16 0.90
N LYS A 72 -10.88 11.05 0.65
CA LYS A 72 -11.06 12.50 0.86
C LYS A 72 -12.02 13.19 -0.13
N GLY A 73 -12.40 12.56 -1.25
CA GLY A 73 -13.24 13.20 -2.26
C GLY A 73 -14.76 13.10 -2.05
N ILE A 74 -15.26 12.04 -1.41
CA ILE A 74 -16.67 11.63 -1.55
C ILE A 74 -17.45 11.66 -0.21
N SER A 75 -16.76 11.58 0.93
CA SER A 75 -17.42 11.45 2.24
C SER A 75 -18.15 12.70 2.77
N LYS A 76 -18.07 13.86 2.08
CA LYS A 76 -18.77 15.08 2.51
C LYS A 76 -20.19 15.26 1.94
N LEU A 77 -20.65 14.39 1.03
CA LEU A 77 -21.94 14.60 0.33
C LEU A 77 -23.05 13.59 0.69
N SER A 78 -22.73 12.45 1.31
CA SER A 78 -23.71 11.35 1.44
C SER A 78 -24.36 11.18 2.82
N GLY A 79 -23.80 11.72 3.91
CA GLY A 79 -24.42 11.63 5.25
C GLY A 79 -24.63 10.20 5.77
N GLN A 80 -24.12 9.16 5.10
CA GLN A 80 -24.21 7.78 5.53
C GLN A 80 -22.95 7.35 6.27
N ALA A 81 -23.18 6.65 7.38
CA ALA A 81 -22.20 6.19 8.35
C ALA A 81 -21.06 5.40 7.70
N LYS A 82 -19.83 5.66 8.20
CA LYS A 82 -18.60 4.84 8.15
C LYS A 82 -18.66 3.65 7.16
N SER A 83 -18.59 3.91 5.85
CA SER A 83 -18.36 2.83 4.90
C SER A 83 -16.87 2.51 4.91
N ASN A 84 -16.50 1.52 5.70
CA ASN A 84 -15.15 0.95 5.64
C ASN A 84 -14.91 0.46 4.21
N THR A 85 -14.01 1.14 3.51
CA THR A 85 -13.93 1.12 2.04
C THR A 85 -13.31 -0.18 1.49
N TYR A 86 -12.76 -1.04 2.35
CA TYR A 86 -12.12 -2.29 1.97
C TYR A 86 -12.33 -3.40 3.02
N PRO A 87 -12.67 -4.64 2.64
CA PRO A 87 -12.88 -5.73 3.59
C PRO A 87 -11.56 -6.16 4.27
N GLN A 88 -11.51 -6.15 5.61
CA GLN A 88 -10.36 -6.74 6.33
C GLN A 88 -10.32 -8.26 6.15
N PRO A 89 -9.12 -8.87 6.02
CA PRO A 89 -8.96 -10.31 5.83
C PRO A 89 -9.67 -11.18 6.89
N GLU A 90 -9.63 -10.75 8.15
CA GLU A 90 -10.31 -11.40 9.27
C GLU A 90 -11.82 -11.46 9.02
N GLY A 91 -12.40 -10.36 8.53
CA GLY A 91 -13.82 -10.26 8.22
C GLY A 91 -14.23 -11.18 7.07
N VAL A 92 -13.41 -11.26 6.02
CA VAL A 92 -13.64 -12.16 4.87
C VAL A 92 -13.60 -13.63 5.29
N LEU A 93 -12.63 -13.99 6.14
CA LEU A 93 -12.55 -15.35 6.70
C LEU A 93 -13.76 -15.64 7.60
N GLY A 94 -14.16 -14.66 8.42
CA GLY A 94 -15.35 -14.75 9.27
C GLY A 94 -16.62 -15.00 8.46
N ASP A 95 -16.83 -14.25 7.37
CA ASP A 95 -17.98 -14.43 6.48
C ASP A 95 -18.02 -15.84 5.86
N CYS A 96 -16.86 -16.40 5.50
CA CYS A 96 -16.75 -17.77 5.00
C CYS A 96 -17.17 -18.79 6.07
N MET A 97 -16.67 -18.66 7.30
CA MET A 97 -17.00 -19.55 8.40
C MET A 97 -18.49 -19.48 8.76
N LEU A 98 -19.07 -18.28 8.81
CA LEU A 98 -20.50 -18.08 9.03
C LEU A 98 -21.35 -18.72 7.93
N LEU A 99 -20.97 -18.52 6.67
CA LEU A 99 -21.70 -19.06 5.52
C LEU A 99 -21.75 -20.59 5.56
N TYR A 100 -20.60 -21.24 5.76
CA TYR A 100 -20.55 -22.70 5.75
C TYR A 100 -21.02 -23.32 7.06
N GLY A 101 -20.83 -22.65 8.20
CA GLY A 101 -21.42 -23.07 9.47
C GLY A 101 -22.94 -23.17 9.38
N LYS A 102 -23.59 -22.14 8.81
CA LYS A 102 -25.05 -22.16 8.57
C LYS A 102 -25.47 -23.25 7.56
N LYS A 103 -24.70 -23.44 6.48
CA LYS A 103 -24.99 -24.47 5.46
C LYS A 103 -24.85 -25.91 6.00
N LEU A 104 -24.00 -26.14 7.00
CA LEU A 104 -23.86 -27.45 7.64
C LEU A 104 -25.06 -27.82 8.53
N GLY A 105 -25.92 -26.85 8.87
CA GLY A 105 -27.05 -27.02 9.78
C GLY A 105 -26.65 -26.84 11.25
N GLU A 106 -27.54 -26.31 12.08
CA GLU A 106 -27.24 -25.90 13.47
C GLU A 106 -27.16 -27.08 14.47
N ASP A 107 -27.41 -28.31 13.98
CA ASP A 107 -27.51 -29.53 14.80
C ASP A 107 -26.15 -30.12 15.22
N THR A 108 -25.07 -29.67 14.57
CA THR A 108 -23.71 -30.17 14.83
C THR A 108 -22.94 -29.20 15.72
N VAL A 109 -22.19 -29.73 16.69
CA VAL A 109 -21.34 -28.87 17.53
C VAL A 109 -20.28 -28.15 16.69
N PHE A 110 -19.80 -28.81 15.62
CA PHE A 110 -18.82 -28.23 14.70
C PHE A 110 -19.37 -26.99 13.96
N SER A 111 -20.59 -27.05 13.44
CA SER A 111 -21.21 -25.90 12.77
C SER A 111 -21.43 -24.73 13.72
N GLN A 112 -21.84 -25.00 14.95
CA GLN A 112 -21.93 -23.97 15.99
C GLN A 112 -20.55 -23.35 16.28
N CYS A 113 -19.50 -24.16 16.44
CA CYS A 113 -18.13 -23.64 16.61
C CYS A 113 -17.65 -22.81 15.41
N MET A 114 -18.02 -23.18 14.18
CA MET A 114 -17.71 -22.38 12.99
C MET A 114 -18.41 -21.03 13.03
N ILE A 115 -19.65 -20.98 13.52
CA ILE A 115 -20.39 -19.72 13.66
C ILE A 115 -19.71 -18.84 14.71
N GLU A 116 -19.43 -19.36 15.91
CA GLU A 116 -18.73 -18.62 16.99
C GLU A 116 -17.37 -18.06 16.54
N MET A 117 -16.56 -18.88 15.85
CA MET A 117 -15.29 -18.45 15.29
C MET A 117 -15.49 -17.34 14.24
N GLY A 118 -16.50 -17.49 13.38
CA GLY A 118 -16.83 -16.50 12.37
C GLY A 118 -17.23 -15.16 12.98
N GLU A 119 -18.06 -15.15 14.02
CA GLU A 119 -18.48 -13.94 14.72
C GLU A 119 -17.30 -13.24 15.42
N ALA A 120 -16.44 -14.00 16.10
CA ALA A 120 -15.23 -13.45 16.72
C ALA A 120 -14.30 -12.79 15.69
N LEU A 121 -14.12 -13.41 14.51
CA LEU A 121 -13.32 -12.82 13.43
C LEU A 121 -13.95 -11.55 12.83
N LYS A 122 -15.30 -11.48 12.76
CA LYS A 122 -16.00 -10.23 12.36
C LYS A 122 -15.76 -9.12 13.38
N GLN A 123 -15.83 -9.42 14.67
CA GLN A 123 -15.50 -8.45 15.72
C GLN A 123 -14.04 -7.98 15.61
N MET A 124 -13.09 -8.90 15.36
CA MET A 124 -11.69 -8.51 15.13
C MET A 124 -11.52 -7.59 13.92
N ALA A 125 -12.29 -7.80 12.85
CA ALA A 125 -12.29 -6.90 11.69
C ALA A 125 -12.77 -5.48 12.07
N ASP A 126 -13.81 -5.37 12.92
CA ASP A 126 -14.30 -4.08 13.44
C ASP A 126 -13.25 -3.34 14.28
N VAL A 127 -12.50 -4.06 15.12
CA VAL A 127 -11.35 -3.50 15.86
C VAL A 127 -10.25 -3.06 14.88
N LYS A 128 -9.97 -3.84 13.82
CA LYS A 128 -8.98 -3.49 12.80
C LYS A 128 -9.36 -2.24 12.00
N TYR A 129 -10.64 -2.07 11.67
CA TYR A 129 -11.13 -0.82 11.07
C TYR A 129 -10.96 0.38 11.99
N SER A 130 -11.23 0.19 13.27
CA SER A 130 -11.07 1.23 14.29
C SER A 130 -9.60 1.63 14.45
N LEU A 131 -8.67 0.68 14.38
CA LEU A 131 -7.23 0.97 14.33
C LEU A 131 -6.87 1.81 13.11
N ASP A 132 -7.30 1.40 11.91
CA ASP A 132 -6.96 2.10 10.67
C ASP A 132 -7.44 3.56 10.71
N ASP A 133 -8.66 3.79 11.19
CA ASP A 133 -9.23 5.13 11.35
C ASP A 133 -8.50 5.96 12.42
N ASN A 134 -8.21 5.34 13.58
CA ASN A 134 -7.49 6.01 14.67
C ASN A 134 -6.10 6.45 14.20
N ILE A 135 -5.28 5.55 13.68
CA ILE A 135 -3.93 5.86 13.21
C ILE A 135 -3.95 6.89 12.08
N LYS A 136 -4.95 6.83 11.20
CA LYS A 136 -5.10 7.84 10.15
C LYS A 136 -5.27 9.24 10.73
N GLN A 137 -6.15 9.40 11.72
CA GLN A 137 -6.47 10.70 12.32
C GLN A 137 -5.38 11.20 13.28
N SER A 138 -4.85 10.32 14.13
CA SER A 138 -3.93 10.70 15.22
C SER A 138 -2.45 10.72 14.82
N PHE A 139 -2.09 10.08 13.70
CA PHE A 139 -0.69 9.98 13.27
C PHE A 139 -0.47 10.44 11.82
N LEU A 140 -1.18 9.87 10.85
CA LEU A 140 -0.93 10.17 9.43
C LEU A 140 -1.35 11.59 9.02
N GLU A 141 -2.50 12.08 9.50
CA GLU A 141 -2.97 13.43 9.18
C GLU A 141 -2.07 14.55 9.75
N PRO A 142 -1.60 14.48 11.01
CA PRO A 142 -0.59 15.39 11.54
C PRO A 142 0.72 15.37 10.73
N LEU A 143 1.26 14.20 10.39
CA LEU A 143 2.47 14.10 9.55
C LEU A 143 2.26 14.70 8.16
N HIS A 144 1.09 14.49 7.56
CA HIS A 144 0.75 15.09 6.28
C HIS A 144 0.64 16.63 6.37
N HIS A 145 0.11 17.16 7.46
CA HIS A 145 0.06 18.60 7.71
C HIS A 145 1.48 19.19 7.81
N LEU A 146 2.33 18.57 8.61
CA LEU A 146 3.75 18.92 8.76
C LEU A 146 4.45 18.95 7.41
N GLN A 147 4.22 17.94 6.55
CA GLN A 147 4.79 17.87 5.20
C GLN A 147 4.29 18.97 4.27
N THR A 148 2.97 19.18 4.21
CA THR A 148 2.35 20.03 3.19
C THR A 148 2.31 21.51 3.55
N LYS A 149 2.50 21.86 4.83
CA LYS A 149 2.52 23.22 5.33
C LYS A 149 3.90 23.63 5.85
N ASP A 150 4.29 23.16 7.02
CA ASP A 150 5.43 23.71 7.75
C ASP A 150 6.75 23.41 7.03
N LEU A 151 6.98 22.14 6.66
CA LEU A 151 8.17 21.76 5.88
C LEU A 151 8.18 22.50 4.53
N LYS A 152 7.03 22.61 3.86
CA LYS A 152 6.93 23.32 2.57
C LYS A 152 7.27 24.81 2.69
N GLU A 153 6.86 25.46 3.78
CA GLU A 153 7.17 26.85 4.09
C GLU A 153 8.67 27.04 4.39
N VAL A 154 9.25 26.19 5.24
CA VAL A 154 10.69 26.21 5.54
C VAL A 154 11.52 26.01 4.26
N MET A 155 11.15 25.04 3.42
CA MET A 155 11.82 24.80 2.14
C MET A 155 11.68 26.00 1.18
N HIS A 156 10.55 26.71 1.21
CA HIS A 156 10.39 27.95 0.47
C HIS A 156 11.37 29.04 0.94
N HIS A 157 11.49 29.26 2.25
CA HIS A 157 12.44 30.24 2.81
C HIS A 157 13.89 29.89 2.47
N ARG A 158 14.29 28.62 2.59
CA ARG A 158 15.64 28.15 2.22
C ARG A 158 15.94 28.38 0.74
N LYS A 159 15.02 28.02 -0.15
CA LYS A 159 15.17 28.25 -1.60
C LYS A 159 15.28 29.75 -1.92
N LYS A 160 14.50 30.59 -1.23
CA LYS A 160 14.55 32.05 -1.37
C LYS A 160 15.89 32.60 -0.89
N LEU A 161 16.39 32.15 0.27
CA LEU A 161 17.69 32.51 0.83
C LEU A 161 18.82 32.18 -0.15
N GLN A 162 18.89 30.95 -0.66
CA GLN A 162 19.89 30.54 -1.63
C GLN A 162 19.88 31.47 -2.86
N GLY A 163 18.68 31.78 -3.36
CA GLY A 163 18.50 32.70 -4.48
C GLY A 163 18.90 34.15 -4.19
N ARG A 164 18.86 34.61 -2.93
CA ARG A 164 19.32 35.95 -2.51
C ARG A 164 20.83 35.98 -2.28
N ARG A 165 21.40 34.93 -1.69
CA ARG A 165 22.85 34.76 -1.53
C ARG A 165 23.57 34.85 -2.87
N LEU A 166 23.11 34.10 -3.87
CA LEU A 166 23.68 34.12 -5.23
C LEU A 166 23.57 35.50 -5.90
N ASP A 167 22.49 36.25 -5.64
CA ASP A 167 22.30 37.61 -6.17
C ASP A 167 23.32 38.58 -5.54
N PHE A 168 23.46 38.52 -4.22
CA PHE A 168 24.42 39.32 -3.45
C PHE A 168 25.86 39.00 -3.86
N ASP A 169 26.24 37.72 -3.91
CA ASP A 169 27.59 37.28 -4.30
C ASP A 169 27.95 37.70 -5.73
N CYS A 170 27.01 37.58 -6.67
CA CYS A 170 27.18 38.03 -8.04
C CYS A 170 27.40 39.55 -8.14
N LYS A 171 26.58 40.34 -7.44
CA LYS A 171 26.70 41.80 -7.44
C LYS A 171 27.99 42.28 -6.78
N ARG A 172 28.32 41.74 -5.60
CA ARG A 172 29.57 42.03 -4.87
C ARG A 172 30.81 41.74 -5.71
N ARG A 173 30.85 40.58 -6.38
CA ARG A 173 31.97 40.20 -7.27
C ARG A 173 32.09 41.13 -8.47
N ARG A 174 30.98 41.55 -9.06
CA ARG A 174 30.97 42.46 -10.22
C ARG A 174 31.40 43.88 -9.83
N GLN A 175 31.04 44.36 -8.65
CA GLN A 175 31.52 45.63 -8.11
C GLN A 175 33.05 45.59 -7.89
N ALA A 176 33.56 44.54 -7.23
CA ALA A 176 35.00 44.37 -7.02
C ALA A 176 35.81 44.31 -8.33
N LYS A 177 35.28 43.65 -9.36
CA LYS A 177 35.89 43.63 -10.71
C LYS A 177 35.81 44.97 -11.45
N GLY A 178 34.81 45.80 -11.13
CA GLY A 178 34.71 47.18 -11.63
C GLY A 178 35.74 48.10 -11.00
N ILE A 179 36.06 47.89 -9.71
CA ILE A 179 37.06 48.65 -8.95
C ILE A 179 38.50 48.28 -9.36
N LEU A 180 38.77 47.01 -9.72
CA LEU A 180 40.11 46.57 -10.13
C LEU A 180 40.56 47.11 -11.51
N LYS A 181 39.66 47.71 -12.30
CA LYS A 181 40.01 48.44 -13.53
C LYS A 181 40.43 49.87 -13.17
N SER A 182 41.67 50.00 -12.72
CA SER A 182 42.36 51.26 -12.42
C SER A 182 42.44 52.20 -13.64
N PRO A 183 42.44 53.54 -13.47
CA PRO A 183 42.54 54.52 -14.56
C PRO A 183 43.89 54.51 -15.33
N TYR A 184 44.85 53.68 -14.95
CA TYR A 184 46.20 53.64 -15.56
C TYR A 184 46.41 52.51 -16.59
N SER A 185 45.36 51.78 -17.01
CA SER A 185 45.49 50.87 -18.16
C SER A 185 45.39 51.65 -19.47
N SER A 186 46.55 51.87 -20.12
CA SER A 186 46.64 52.49 -21.44
C SER A 186 45.79 51.73 -22.47
N PRO A 187 45.04 52.42 -23.35
CA PRO A 187 44.22 51.76 -24.35
C PRO A 187 45.11 51.25 -25.51
N SER A 188 45.31 49.93 -25.60
CA SER A 188 45.80 49.33 -26.83
C SER A 188 44.68 49.37 -27.89
N HIS A 189 44.97 49.99 -29.03
CA HIS A 189 44.10 50.15 -30.19
C HIS A 189 43.32 48.86 -30.56
N GLY A 190 41.99 48.96 -30.68
CA GLY A 190 41.23 48.08 -31.58
C GLY A 190 39.98 47.38 -31.04
N SER A 191 39.69 47.39 -29.74
CA SER A 191 38.49 46.74 -29.22
C SER A 191 37.55 47.70 -28.49
N ILE A 192 36.32 47.82 -28.98
CA ILE A 192 35.20 48.52 -28.33
C ILE A 192 35.16 48.09 -26.84
N PRO A 193 35.33 49.00 -25.87
CA PRO A 193 35.23 48.62 -24.47
C PRO A 193 33.78 48.27 -24.16
N LYS A 194 33.50 46.99 -23.92
CA LYS A 194 32.29 46.59 -23.19
C LYS A 194 32.39 47.21 -21.81
N GLN A 195 31.73 48.35 -21.61
CA GLN A 195 31.53 48.97 -20.30
C GLN A 195 30.97 47.89 -19.36
N GLY A 196 31.83 47.40 -18.46
CA GLY A 196 31.36 46.58 -17.35
C GLY A 196 30.47 47.49 -16.51
N ALA A 197 29.17 47.26 -16.54
CA ALA A 197 28.21 48.08 -15.81
C ALA A 197 28.64 48.17 -14.34
N HIS A 198 29.08 49.35 -13.92
CA HIS A 198 29.34 49.70 -12.54
C HIS A 198 28.03 49.48 -11.78
N ILE A 199 28.05 48.57 -10.79
CA ILE A 199 26.87 48.31 -9.97
C ILE A 199 26.87 49.38 -8.87
N PRO A 200 25.82 50.21 -8.75
CA PRO A 200 25.73 51.23 -7.71
C PRO A 200 25.76 50.62 -6.30
N ASP A 201 26.35 51.31 -5.34
CA ASP A 201 26.45 50.84 -3.95
C ASP A 201 25.07 50.59 -3.34
N ASP A 202 24.08 51.42 -3.67
CA ASP A 202 22.67 51.21 -3.27
C ASP A 202 22.09 49.89 -3.75
N GLU A 203 22.49 49.41 -4.93
CA GLU A 203 22.01 48.14 -5.46
C GLU A 203 22.59 46.92 -4.72
N ILE A 204 23.74 47.09 -4.08
CA ILE A 204 24.45 46.05 -3.33
C ILE A 204 23.92 46.03 -1.91
N ARG A 205 23.76 47.21 -1.29
CA ARG A 205 23.10 47.35 0.02
C ARG A 205 21.69 46.74 -0.01
N GLN A 206 20.90 47.02 -1.05
CA GLN A 206 19.58 46.40 -1.21
C GLN A 206 19.63 44.87 -1.41
N ALA A 207 20.71 44.33 -1.98
CA ALA A 207 20.86 42.90 -2.16
C ALA A 207 21.29 42.22 -0.85
N GLU A 208 22.12 42.89 -0.06
CA GLU A 208 22.55 42.50 1.28
C GLU A 208 21.36 42.48 2.26
N GLU A 209 20.57 43.55 2.32
CA GLU A 209 19.36 43.63 3.17
C GLU A 209 18.40 42.46 2.87
N LYS A 210 18.12 42.21 1.58
CA LYS A 210 17.23 41.11 1.16
C LYS A 210 17.82 39.73 1.45
N PHE A 211 19.15 39.60 1.46
CA PHE A 211 19.83 38.38 1.86
C PHE A 211 19.71 38.17 3.37
N ALA A 212 20.00 39.20 4.18
CA ALA A 212 19.87 39.17 5.63
C ALA A 212 18.43 38.86 6.08
N GLU A 213 17.42 39.53 5.52
CA GLU A 213 16.01 39.24 5.79
C GLU A 213 15.64 37.78 5.48
N SER A 214 16.12 37.25 4.34
CA SER A 214 15.85 35.86 3.96
C SER A 214 16.60 34.86 4.84
N LEU A 215 17.75 35.25 5.39
CA LEU A 215 18.54 34.43 6.30
C LEU A 215 17.79 34.28 7.62
N THR A 216 17.34 35.41 8.20
CA THR A 216 16.55 35.42 9.44
C THR A 216 15.27 34.58 9.30
N LEU A 217 14.53 34.74 8.20
CA LEU A 217 13.31 33.96 7.98
C LEU A 217 13.58 32.45 7.87
N ALA A 218 14.65 32.06 7.16
CA ALA A 218 15.03 30.65 7.07
C ALA A 218 15.49 30.09 8.42
N GLN A 219 16.26 30.85 9.19
CA GLN A 219 16.72 30.45 10.53
C GLN A 219 15.55 30.27 11.49
N ILE A 220 14.63 31.25 11.57
CA ILE A 220 13.45 31.16 12.44
C ILE A 220 12.56 29.98 12.02
N GLY A 221 12.33 29.81 10.71
CA GLY A 221 11.54 28.70 10.19
C GLY A 221 12.12 27.33 10.55
N MET A 222 13.43 27.13 10.32
CA MET A 222 14.11 25.88 10.68
C MET A 222 14.15 25.68 12.20
N PHE A 223 14.38 26.73 12.99
CA PHE A 223 14.39 26.65 14.44
C PHE A 223 13.03 26.20 14.98
N ASN A 224 11.94 26.89 14.61
CA ASN A 224 10.59 26.55 15.09
C ASN A 224 10.16 25.14 14.68
N LEU A 225 10.58 24.68 13.49
CA LEU A 225 10.33 23.31 13.04
C LEU A 225 11.05 22.28 13.92
N LEU A 226 12.32 22.54 14.26
CA LEU A 226 13.19 21.60 14.97
C LEU A 226 13.02 21.65 16.48
N ASP A 227 12.57 22.77 17.03
CA ASP A 227 12.32 22.98 18.47
C ASP A 227 10.96 22.41 18.91
N ASN A 228 10.21 21.80 18.00
CA ASN A 228 8.89 21.20 18.26
C ASN A 228 8.97 19.68 18.46
N ASP A 229 9.89 19.23 19.33
CA ASP A 229 10.13 17.82 19.62
C ASP A 229 8.99 17.17 20.43
N VAL A 230 8.34 17.95 21.31
CA VAL A 230 7.20 17.50 22.13
C VAL A 230 6.05 16.99 21.26
N GLU A 231 5.65 17.73 20.22
CA GLU A 231 4.57 17.31 19.32
C GLU A 231 4.94 16.06 18.51
N GLN A 232 6.20 15.95 18.06
CA GLN A 232 6.69 14.79 17.31
C GLN A 232 6.73 13.52 18.17
N VAL A 233 7.20 13.65 19.43
CA VAL A 233 7.18 12.54 20.39
C VAL A 233 5.75 12.15 20.74
N ALA A 234 4.85 13.12 20.92
CA ALA A 234 3.43 12.84 21.19
C ALA A 234 2.77 12.06 20.04
N GLN A 235 3.07 12.39 18.78
CA GLN A 235 2.58 11.65 17.62
C GLN A 235 3.00 10.17 17.65
N LEU A 236 4.27 9.89 18.00
CA LEU A 236 4.75 8.51 18.14
C LEU A 236 4.07 7.78 19.31
N SER A 237 3.82 8.48 20.42
CA SER A 237 3.07 7.91 21.54
C SER A 237 1.65 7.53 21.14
N PHE A 238 0.92 8.39 20.42
CA PHE A 238 -0.42 8.06 19.93
C PHE A 238 -0.44 6.87 18.97
N PHE A 239 0.59 6.75 18.13
CA PHE A 239 0.73 5.58 17.26
C PHE A 239 0.90 4.28 18.07
N ALA A 240 1.78 4.30 19.08
CA ALA A 240 2.02 3.15 19.95
C ALA A 240 0.79 2.79 20.79
N GLU A 241 0.08 3.79 21.33
CA GLU A 241 -1.16 3.60 22.09
C GLU A 241 -2.27 2.98 21.22
N GLY A 242 -2.43 3.45 19.98
CA GLY A 242 -3.41 2.88 19.05
C GLY A 242 -3.14 1.41 18.74
N LEU A 243 -1.87 1.02 18.55
CA LEU A 243 -1.49 -0.38 18.36
C LEU A 243 -1.74 -1.22 19.62
N LEU A 244 -1.40 -0.69 20.80
CA LEU A 244 -1.61 -1.36 22.07
C LEU A 244 -3.10 -1.65 22.30
N GLU A 245 -3.95 -0.64 22.10
CA GLU A 245 -5.39 -0.75 22.26
C GLU A 245 -5.99 -1.80 21.30
N TYR A 246 -5.59 -1.76 20.03
CA TYR A 246 -6.00 -2.75 19.03
C TYR A 246 -5.68 -4.19 19.49
N HIS A 247 -4.43 -4.43 19.89
CA HIS A 247 -4.01 -5.77 20.31
C HIS A 247 -4.67 -6.23 21.61
N GLN A 248 -4.94 -5.32 22.54
CA GLN A 248 -5.68 -5.62 23.76
C GLN A 248 -7.11 -6.06 23.44
N GLN A 249 -7.83 -5.32 22.60
CA GLN A 249 -9.20 -5.66 22.20
C GLN A 249 -9.24 -7.01 21.45
N CYS A 250 -8.32 -7.26 20.52
CA CYS A 250 -8.21 -8.56 19.85
C CYS A 250 -7.95 -9.69 20.84
N THR A 251 -7.11 -9.45 21.85
CA THR A 251 -6.81 -10.44 22.89
C THR A 251 -8.05 -10.81 23.70
N GLU A 252 -8.86 -9.82 24.09
CA GLU A 252 -10.10 -10.08 24.84
C GLU A 252 -11.13 -10.86 24.02
N ILE A 253 -11.30 -10.53 22.73
CA ILE A 253 -12.16 -11.29 21.81
C ILE A 253 -11.69 -12.75 21.72
N LEU A 254 -10.39 -12.96 21.51
CA LEU A 254 -9.82 -14.31 21.36
C LEU A 254 -9.88 -15.12 22.65
N LYS A 255 -9.69 -14.51 23.82
CA LYS A 255 -9.86 -15.18 25.12
C LYS A 255 -11.30 -15.70 25.28
N GLY A 256 -12.29 -14.86 24.99
CA GLY A 256 -13.70 -15.24 25.03
C GLY A 256 -13.98 -16.43 24.10
N LEU A 257 -13.53 -16.32 22.85
CA LEU A 257 -13.69 -17.38 21.85
C LEU A 257 -13.04 -18.70 22.27
N VAL A 258 -11.80 -18.67 22.76
CA VAL A 258 -11.10 -19.87 23.23
C VAL A 258 -11.88 -20.54 24.36
N SER A 259 -12.39 -19.78 25.32
CA SER A 259 -13.23 -20.30 26.40
C SER A 259 -14.47 -21.02 25.85
N THR A 260 -15.23 -20.36 24.96
CA THR A 260 -16.43 -20.92 24.34
C THR A 260 -16.14 -22.19 23.54
N LEU A 261 -15.04 -22.21 22.77
CA LEU A 261 -14.67 -23.38 21.97
C LEU A 261 -14.22 -24.56 22.84
N MET A 262 -13.54 -24.31 23.96
CA MET A 262 -13.17 -25.37 24.90
C MET A 262 -14.41 -25.98 25.56
N GLU A 263 -15.38 -25.17 25.97
CA GLU A 263 -16.65 -25.64 26.50
C GLU A 263 -17.41 -26.50 25.48
N LYS A 264 -17.57 -26.01 24.24
CA LYS A 264 -18.21 -26.78 23.14
C LYS A 264 -17.46 -28.07 22.82
N LYS A 265 -16.14 -28.07 22.89
CA LYS A 265 -15.32 -29.28 22.72
C LYS A 265 -15.64 -30.30 23.82
N GLU A 266 -15.71 -29.87 25.08
CA GLU A 266 -16.07 -30.79 26.18
C GLU A 266 -17.51 -31.31 26.02
N GLU A 267 -18.47 -30.47 25.62
CA GLU A 267 -19.83 -30.88 25.30
C GLU A 267 -19.84 -31.97 24.21
N ALA A 268 -19.09 -31.77 23.13
CA ALA A 268 -18.99 -32.73 22.03
C ALA A 268 -18.37 -34.07 22.47
N VAL A 269 -17.34 -34.04 23.32
CA VAL A 269 -16.69 -35.24 23.86
C VAL A 269 -17.65 -36.03 24.75
N ASN A 270 -18.47 -35.34 25.54
CA ASN A 270 -19.42 -35.95 26.47
C ASN A 270 -20.75 -36.35 25.82
N ARG A 271 -20.98 -35.97 24.55
CA ARG A 271 -22.22 -36.33 23.83
C ARG A 271 -22.29 -37.84 23.59
N PRO A 272 -23.42 -38.51 23.90
CA PRO A 272 -23.60 -39.92 23.61
C PRO A 272 -23.42 -40.20 22.11
N LYS A 273 -22.56 -41.16 21.76
CA LYS A 273 -22.36 -41.55 20.36
C LYS A 273 -23.66 -42.15 19.82
N MET A 274 -24.25 -41.49 18.82
CA MET A 274 -25.36 -42.07 18.07
C MET A 274 -24.84 -43.23 17.23
N GLU A 275 -25.49 -44.39 17.35
CA GLU A 275 -25.20 -45.53 16.47
C GLU A 275 -25.81 -45.24 15.10
N PHE A 276 -24.96 -45.08 14.08
CA PHE A 276 -25.41 -44.96 12.71
C PHE A 276 -25.88 -46.33 12.20
N VAL A 277 -27.17 -46.43 11.87
CA VAL A 277 -27.73 -47.60 11.20
C VAL A 277 -27.95 -47.24 9.73
N PRO A 278 -27.16 -47.78 8.79
CA PRO A 278 -27.37 -47.53 7.37
C PRO A 278 -28.77 -48.00 6.95
N LYS A 279 -29.49 -47.15 6.22
CA LYS A 279 -30.77 -47.54 5.62
C LYS A 279 -30.52 -48.58 4.53
N THR A 280 -31.33 -49.63 4.52
CA THR A 280 -31.32 -50.68 3.50
C THR A 280 -32.12 -50.23 2.27
N LEU A 281 -31.99 -50.96 1.15
CA LEU A 281 -32.81 -50.71 -0.04
C LEU A 281 -34.32 -50.93 0.25
N ALA A 282 -34.64 -51.82 1.18
CA ALA A 282 -36.01 -52.04 1.64
C ALA A 282 -36.56 -50.82 2.39
N ASP A 283 -35.74 -50.15 3.22
CA ASP A 283 -36.12 -48.92 3.94
C ASP A 283 -36.35 -47.73 3.00
N LEU A 284 -35.83 -47.81 1.77
CA LEU A 284 -35.98 -46.80 0.73
C LEU A 284 -37.15 -47.08 -0.22
N HIS A 285 -37.91 -48.17 0.00
CA HIS A 285 -38.99 -48.63 -0.90
C HIS A 285 -38.54 -48.81 -2.36
N ILE A 286 -37.26 -49.12 -2.56
CA ILE A 286 -36.72 -49.45 -3.88
C ILE A 286 -36.92 -50.96 -4.05
N GLU A 287 -38.08 -51.34 -4.60
CA GLU A 287 -38.30 -52.73 -5.01
C GLU A 287 -37.25 -53.09 -6.06
N GLY A 288 -36.51 -54.17 -5.79
CA GLY A 288 -35.49 -54.65 -6.71
C GLY A 288 -36.10 -54.94 -8.08
N ILE A 289 -35.46 -54.46 -9.15
CA ILE A 289 -35.71 -54.91 -10.52
C ILE A 289 -35.16 -56.35 -10.62
N HIS A 290 -35.81 -57.29 -9.95
CA HIS A 290 -35.49 -58.70 -9.94
C HIS A 290 -36.76 -59.53 -10.08
N ASP A 291 -37.69 -59.11 -10.94
CA ASP A 291 -38.78 -60.01 -11.38
C ASP A 291 -39.25 -59.71 -12.82
N LEU A 292 -38.30 -59.51 -13.73
CA LEU A 292 -38.56 -59.61 -15.18
C LEU A 292 -37.54 -60.53 -15.88
N ASN A 293 -37.28 -61.73 -15.34
CA ASN A 293 -37.08 -62.94 -16.16
C ASN A 293 -36.84 -64.22 -15.33
N HIS A 294 -37.80 -65.14 -15.43
CA HIS A 294 -37.65 -66.59 -15.55
C HIS A 294 -36.73 -67.34 -14.55
N GLY A 295 -37.39 -68.01 -13.60
CA GLY A 295 -37.19 -69.43 -13.30
C GLY A 295 -35.77 -69.97 -13.10
N ARG A 296 -35.29 -69.95 -11.84
CA ARG A 296 -34.52 -71.06 -11.24
C ARG A 296 -34.49 -70.92 -9.72
N ARG A 297 -34.88 -71.99 -9.03
CA ARG A 297 -34.64 -72.19 -7.60
C ARG A 297 -33.14 -72.17 -7.29
N TYR A 298 -32.71 -71.24 -6.44
CA TYR A 298 -31.63 -71.35 -5.45
C TYR A 298 -32.06 -70.40 -4.31
N GLY A 299 -32.37 -70.85 -3.09
CA GLY A 299 -31.40 -71.35 -2.12
C GLY A 299 -31.09 -70.22 -1.13
N SER A 300 -31.74 -70.26 0.05
CA SER A 300 -31.47 -69.50 1.29
C SER A 300 -31.12 -68.01 1.18
N THR A 301 -32.03 -67.16 1.64
CA THR A 301 -31.72 -65.80 2.13
C THR A 301 -30.81 -65.90 3.37
N GLN A 302 -29.49 -66.00 3.17
CA GLN A 302 -28.55 -65.62 4.22
C GLN A 302 -28.59 -64.10 4.35
N SER A 303 -29.12 -63.62 5.47
CA SER A 303 -28.87 -62.27 5.93
C SER A 303 -27.36 -62.08 6.03
N LEU A 304 -26.80 -61.22 5.18
CA LEU A 304 -25.40 -60.80 5.29
C LEU A 304 -25.19 -60.25 6.72
N PRO A 305 -24.16 -60.72 7.46
CA PRO A 305 -23.93 -60.25 8.81
C PRO A 305 -23.64 -58.75 8.77
N ARG A 306 -24.31 -58.02 9.67
CA ARG A 306 -24.16 -56.58 9.88
C ARG A 306 -22.70 -56.28 10.21
N ALA A 307 -21.91 -55.90 9.20
CA ALA A 307 -20.50 -55.56 9.40
C ALA A 307 -20.44 -54.31 10.30
N ARG A 308 -19.98 -54.47 11.55
CA ARG A 308 -19.55 -53.34 12.37
C ARG A 308 -18.41 -52.67 11.60
N LEU A 309 -18.62 -51.42 11.20
CA LEU A 309 -17.52 -50.58 10.75
C LEU A 309 -16.45 -50.57 11.87
N PRO A 310 -15.16 -50.67 11.52
CA PRO A 310 -14.10 -50.58 12.52
C PRO A 310 -14.24 -49.24 13.27
N PRO A 311 -13.93 -49.19 14.58
CA PRO A 311 -13.99 -47.93 15.31
C PRO A 311 -13.07 -46.94 14.61
N THR A 312 -13.62 -45.78 14.23
CA THR A 312 -12.81 -44.66 13.75
C THR A 312 -11.79 -44.34 14.84
N SER A 313 -10.53 -44.23 14.45
CA SER A 313 -9.42 -43.88 15.35
C SER A 313 -9.80 -42.63 16.12
N SER A 314 -10.17 -42.77 17.40
CA SER A 314 -10.43 -41.63 18.26
C SER A 314 -9.12 -40.90 18.46
N LEU A 315 -9.07 -39.65 18.01
CA LEU A 315 -7.99 -38.69 18.29
C LEU A 315 -8.02 -38.28 19.78
N GLY A 316 -8.03 -39.26 20.68
CA GLY A 316 -8.23 -39.09 22.12
C GLY A 316 -6.97 -38.70 22.90
N ASP A 317 -5.80 -38.69 22.24
CA ASP A 317 -4.51 -38.48 22.90
C ASP A 317 -3.84 -37.16 22.46
N LEU A 318 -4.58 -36.05 22.43
CA LEU A 318 -3.95 -34.73 22.44
C LEU A 318 -3.91 -34.23 23.89
N PRO A 319 -2.74 -33.96 24.47
CA PRO A 319 -2.63 -33.56 25.86
C PRO A 319 -3.46 -32.30 26.13
N THR A 320 -4.36 -32.40 27.10
CA THR A 320 -5.24 -31.33 27.62
C THR A 320 -4.42 -30.32 28.46
N THR A 321 -3.32 -29.81 27.91
CA THR A 321 -2.65 -28.66 28.51
C THR A 321 -3.36 -27.42 28.03
N ASP A 322 -4.06 -26.74 28.94
CA ASP A 322 -4.62 -25.41 28.72
C ASP A 322 -3.55 -24.49 28.11
N PRO A 323 -3.71 -24.08 26.83
CA PRO A 323 -2.73 -23.21 26.17
C PRO A 323 -2.61 -21.85 26.86
N LEU A 324 -3.65 -21.41 27.59
CA LEU A 324 -3.63 -20.17 28.35
C LEU A 324 -2.73 -20.26 29.60
N ARG A 325 -2.58 -21.44 30.20
CA ARG A 325 -1.70 -21.64 31.36
C ARG A 325 -0.21 -21.76 30.97
N ALA A 326 0.06 -22.23 29.75
CA ALA A 326 1.42 -22.38 29.22
C ALA A 326 2.10 -21.05 28.86
N TRP A 327 1.34 -20.03 28.44
CA TRP A 327 1.92 -18.70 28.17
C TRP A 327 2.10 -17.86 29.45
N GLU A 328 1.23 -18.02 30.45
CA GLU A 328 1.33 -17.30 31.74
C GLU A 328 2.58 -17.73 32.54
N THR A 329 2.95 -19.00 32.49
CA THR A 329 4.14 -19.56 33.16
C THR A 329 5.46 -19.10 32.54
N SER A 330 5.44 -18.44 31.37
CA SER A 330 6.63 -17.93 30.68
C SER A 330 7.01 -16.49 31.06
N ARG A 331 6.32 -15.84 32.02
CA ARG A 331 6.60 -14.46 32.48
C ARG A 331 7.49 -14.36 33.73
N SER A 332 8.55 -15.16 33.83
CA SER A 332 9.62 -14.87 34.80
C SER A 332 10.73 -14.07 34.11
N PRO A 333 11.12 -12.87 34.61
CA PRO A 333 12.20 -12.11 33.99
C PRO A 333 13.54 -12.81 34.24
N PRO A 334 14.43 -12.96 33.24
CA PRO A 334 15.73 -13.55 33.47
C PRO A 334 16.67 -12.56 34.17
N ASN A 335 17.36 -13.07 35.20
CA ASN A 335 18.43 -12.40 35.93
C ASN A 335 19.65 -12.21 34.99
N PRO A 336 20.28 -11.02 34.89
CA PRO A 336 21.33 -10.78 33.92
C PRO A 336 22.68 -11.18 34.51
N ARG A 337 23.16 -12.40 34.20
CA ARG A 337 24.58 -12.79 34.21
C ARG A 337 24.71 -14.27 33.82
N GLU A 338 25.09 -14.52 32.58
CA GLU A 338 26.08 -15.52 32.18
C GLU A 338 26.25 -15.48 30.66
N GLY A 339 27.46 -15.19 30.20
CA GLY A 339 27.82 -15.29 28.79
C GLY A 339 28.27 -16.72 28.47
N LEU A 340 27.93 -17.20 27.27
CA LEU A 340 28.82 -17.94 26.33
C LEU A 340 28.01 -18.64 25.22
N ARG A 341 28.28 -18.19 23.97
CA ARG A 341 28.17 -18.88 22.66
C ARG A 341 26.78 -19.25 22.08
N PRO A 342 26.49 -18.86 20.81
CA PRO A 342 25.35 -19.39 20.07
C PRO A 342 25.65 -20.77 19.46
N ALA A 343 24.72 -21.71 19.65
CA ALA A 343 24.65 -22.97 18.92
C ALA A 343 24.10 -22.74 17.48
N PRO A 344 24.51 -23.53 16.48
CA PRO A 344 24.05 -23.34 15.10
C PRO A 344 22.60 -23.85 14.92
N ALA A 345 21.81 -23.09 14.15
CA ALA A 345 20.45 -23.45 13.78
C ALA A 345 20.41 -24.69 12.85
N PRO A 346 19.38 -25.57 12.93
CA PRO A 346 19.18 -26.64 11.96
C PRO A 346 18.78 -26.05 10.60
N GLY A 347 19.59 -26.32 9.57
CA GLY A 347 19.34 -25.86 8.21
C GLY A 347 18.12 -26.54 7.58
N PHE A 348 17.13 -25.73 7.20
CA PHE A 348 16.06 -26.13 6.29
C PHE A 348 16.62 -26.30 4.88
N LYS A 349 16.51 -27.50 4.30
CA LYS A 349 16.80 -27.78 2.90
C LYS A 349 15.52 -27.61 2.07
N PRO A 350 15.49 -26.78 1.01
CA PRO A 350 14.34 -26.69 0.13
C PRO A 350 14.20 -27.95 -0.72
N HIS A 351 12.98 -28.47 -0.81
CA HIS A 351 12.60 -29.62 -1.66
C HIS A 351 12.47 -29.16 -3.13
N PRO A 352 12.94 -29.93 -4.13
CA PRO A 352 12.82 -29.54 -5.53
C PRO A 352 11.41 -29.79 -6.10
N ALA A 353 11.01 -28.94 -7.05
CA ALA A 353 9.75 -29.00 -7.79
C ALA A 353 9.69 -30.21 -8.76
N PRO A 354 8.50 -30.81 -9.03
CA PRO A 354 8.39 -31.88 -10.02
C PRO A 354 8.32 -31.33 -11.46
N ARG A 355 9.15 -31.89 -12.34
CA ARG A 355 9.11 -31.71 -13.80
C ARG A 355 8.08 -32.65 -14.45
N LEU A 356 7.49 -32.13 -15.52
CA LEU A 356 6.61 -32.76 -16.51
C LEU A 356 7.15 -34.09 -17.08
N THR A 357 6.27 -35.07 -17.24
CA THR A 357 6.42 -36.19 -18.18
C THR A 357 5.12 -36.45 -18.94
N ASN A 358 5.30 -36.78 -20.21
CA ASN A 358 4.33 -36.75 -21.31
C ASN A 358 3.78 -38.16 -21.65
N GLY A 359 2.55 -38.23 -22.19
CA GLY A 359 1.96 -39.39 -22.91
C GLY A 359 0.84 -40.12 -22.15
N ARG A 360 -0.33 -40.46 -22.73
CA ARG A 360 -0.78 -40.58 -24.14
C ARG A 360 -2.32 -40.63 -24.22
N ASP A 361 -2.85 -40.31 -25.40
CA ASP A 361 -4.24 -40.08 -25.88
C ASP A 361 -5.24 -41.26 -25.71
N PRO A 362 -6.56 -41.11 -25.99
CA PRO A 362 -7.05 -41.11 -27.38
C PRO A 362 -8.36 -40.32 -27.65
N TRP A 363 -8.45 -39.62 -28.80
CA TRP A 363 -9.48 -39.76 -29.85
C TRP A 363 -9.24 -38.71 -30.95
N THR A 364 -9.15 -39.22 -32.17
CA THR A 364 -8.79 -38.59 -33.44
C THR A 364 -9.99 -38.02 -34.19
N ALA A 365 -9.82 -36.92 -34.94
CA ALA A 365 -10.07 -36.80 -36.40
C ALA A 365 -10.31 -35.35 -36.88
N SER A 366 -9.69 -35.00 -38.02
CA SER A 366 -9.70 -33.72 -38.79
C SER A 366 -11.00 -33.51 -39.62
N PRO A 367 -11.09 -32.62 -40.66
CA PRO A 367 -10.53 -31.27 -40.96
C PRO A 367 -11.63 -30.24 -41.39
N LEU A 368 -11.23 -29.01 -41.71
CA LEU A 368 -12.01 -27.87 -42.28
C LEU A 368 -12.97 -28.21 -43.45
N PRO A 369 -13.98 -27.35 -43.72
CA PRO A 369 -13.86 -26.46 -44.90
C PRO A 369 -14.44 -25.02 -44.71
N SER A 370 -13.87 -24.04 -45.43
CA SER A 370 -14.49 -22.72 -45.74
C SER A 370 -15.34 -22.83 -47.03
N PRO A 371 -16.26 -21.90 -47.37
CA PRO A 371 -15.89 -20.82 -48.32
C PRO A 371 -16.73 -19.49 -48.36
N VAL A 372 -16.09 -18.40 -48.86
CA VAL A 372 -16.54 -17.24 -49.72
C VAL A 372 -17.62 -16.22 -49.24
N LYS A 373 -17.73 -14.92 -49.65
CA LYS A 373 -16.95 -13.89 -50.42
C LYS A 373 -17.57 -12.48 -50.14
N SER A 374 -16.79 -11.41 -50.40
CA SER A 374 -16.92 -9.96 -50.10
C SER A 374 -18.08 -9.15 -50.77
N PRO A 375 -18.19 -7.80 -50.56
CA PRO A 375 -17.38 -6.84 -51.35
C PRO A 375 -16.79 -5.64 -50.58
N ALA A 376 -15.78 -5.02 -51.21
CA ALA A 376 -14.86 -4.00 -50.70
C ALA A 376 -15.34 -2.53 -50.84
N ARG A 377 -14.76 -1.62 -50.05
CA ARG A 377 -14.52 -0.20 -50.40
C ARG A 377 -13.25 0.35 -49.71
N THR A 378 -12.25 0.67 -50.55
CA THR A 378 -11.18 1.69 -50.44
C THR A 378 -10.22 1.76 -49.22
N PRO A 379 -8.90 2.00 -49.44
CA PRO A 379 -7.91 2.07 -48.38
C PRO A 379 -7.91 3.44 -47.69
N MET A 380 -8.31 3.48 -46.42
CA MET A 380 -8.02 4.62 -45.54
C MET A 380 -6.79 4.28 -44.69
N ALA A 381 -5.88 5.25 -44.56
CA ALA A 381 -4.63 5.19 -43.82
C ALA A 381 -4.77 4.55 -42.42
N PRO A 382 -3.72 3.91 -41.87
CA PRO A 382 -3.79 3.32 -40.54
C PRO A 382 -4.10 4.41 -39.51
N PRO A 383 -5.12 4.25 -38.65
CA PRO A 383 -5.38 5.24 -37.61
C PRO A 383 -4.21 5.22 -36.64
N ALA A 384 -3.65 6.41 -36.39
CA ALA A 384 -2.69 6.64 -35.33
C ALA A 384 -3.23 6.04 -34.03
N LYS A 385 -2.43 5.19 -33.36
CA LYS A 385 -2.78 4.64 -32.05
C LYS A 385 -2.96 5.81 -31.08
N GLY A 386 -4.20 6.09 -30.71
CA GLY A 386 -4.51 7.06 -29.67
C GLY A 386 -3.96 6.64 -28.30
N PRO A 387 -4.02 7.52 -27.30
CA PRO A 387 -3.59 7.20 -25.93
C PRO A 387 -4.23 5.90 -25.42
N CYS A 388 -3.41 5.00 -24.90
CA CYS A 388 -3.87 3.70 -24.43
C CYS A 388 -2.94 3.10 -23.38
N CYS A 389 -3.49 2.19 -22.60
CA CYS A 389 -2.77 1.40 -21.61
C CYS A 389 -3.15 -0.09 -21.73
N THR A 390 -2.33 -0.95 -21.15
CA THR A 390 -2.57 -2.38 -21.04
C THR A 390 -2.82 -2.75 -19.58
N ALA A 391 -3.88 -3.50 -19.30
CA ALA A 391 -4.18 -3.96 -17.96
C ALA A 391 -3.12 -4.96 -17.46
N LEU A 392 -2.59 -4.71 -16.27
CA LEU A 392 -1.64 -5.59 -15.56
C LEU A 392 -2.34 -6.60 -14.65
N TYR A 393 -3.59 -6.31 -14.26
CA TYR A 393 -4.41 -7.16 -13.39
C TYR A 393 -5.88 -7.05 -13.80
N ASP A 394 -6.68 -8.03 -13.41
CA ASP A 394 -8.14 -7.95 -13.47
C ASP A 394 -8.67 -6.82 -12.59
N PHE A 395 -9.69 -6.09 -13.07
CA PHE A 395 -10.40 -5.09 -12.29
C PHE A 395 -11.91 -5.29 -12.44
N ASP A 396 -12.56 -5.68 -11.35
CA ASP A 396 -14.01 -5.85 -11.29
C ASP A 396 -14.63 -4.57 -10.67
N PRO A 397 -15.54 -3.88 -11.37
CA PRO A 397 -16.08 -2.59 -10.94
C PRO A 397 -17.11 -2.79 -9.82
N GLU A 398 -16.98 -2.04 -8.72
CA GLU A 398 -17.83 -2.13 -7.54
C GLU A 398 -18.77 -0.92 -7.41
N ASN A 399 -18.41 0.22 -8.02
CA ASN A 399 -19.21 1.44 -8.02
C ASN A 399 -19.76 1.81 -9.39
N GLN A 400 -20.87 2.55 -9.39
CA GLN A 400 -21.45 3.06 -10.62
C GLN A 400 -20.53 4.12 -11.24
N GLY A 401 -20.03 3.85 -12.46
CA GLY A 401 -19.06 4.71 -13.17
C GLY A 401 -17.65 4.14 -13.27
N GLU A 402 -17.35 3.01 -12.63
CA GLU A 402 -16.07 2.31 -12.77
C GLU A 402 -16.05 1.41 -14.02
N LEU A 403 -14.87 1.28 -14.65
CA LEU A 403 -14.67 0.48 -15.84
C LEU A 403 -14.02 -0.86 -15.51
N GLY A 404 -14.77 -1.96 -15.64
CA GLY A 404 -14.23 -3.32 -15.49
C GLY A 404 -13.44 -3.81 -16.70
N PHE A 405 -12.35 -4.54 -16.45
CA PHE A 405 -11.48 -5.14 -17.47
C PHE A 405 -10.71 -6.37 -16.95
N LYS A 406 -10.12 -7.14 -17.87
CA LYS A 406 -9.29 -8.32 -17.56
C LYS A 406 -7.81 -8.06 -17.85
N GLU A 407 -6.95 -8.80 -17.17
CA GLU A 407 -5.50 -8.76 -17.39
C GLU A 407 -5.18 -8.90 -18.89
N ASN A 408 -4.27 -8.06 -19.39
CA ASN A 408 -3.88 -7.92 -20.79
C ASN A 408 -4.89 -7.20 -21.71
N ASP A 409 -6.03 -6.73 -21.21
CA ASP A 409 -6.92 -5.87 -22.00
C ASP A 409 -6.21 -4.56 -22.39
N VAL A 410 -6.48 -4.08 -23.61
CA VAL A 410 -6.01 -2.77 -24.08
C VAL A 410 -7.13 -1.75 -23.91
N ILE A 411 -6.91 -0.79 -23.02
CA ILE A 411 -7.88 0.24 -22.67
C ILE A 411 -7.48 1.55 -23.34
N THR A 412 -8.43 2.19 -24.00
CA THR A 412 -8.22 3.53 -24.60
C THR A 412 -8.25 4.55 -23.48
N LEU A 413 -7.19 5.34 -23.32
CA LEU A 413 -7.13 6.39 -22.31
C LEU A 413 -7.84 7.64 -22.82
N ILE A 414 -8.77 8.17 -22.01
CA ILE A 414 -9.55 9.37 -22.33
C ILE A 414 -9.03 10.56 -21.53
N ASN A 415 -8.87 10.41 -20.21
CA ASN A 415 -8.44 11.48 -19.33
C ASN A 415 -7.70 10.97 -18.07
N LYS A 416 -6.85 11.82 -17.48
CA LYS A 416 -6.29 11.63 -16.13
C LYS A 416 -7.14 12.43 -15.16
N VAL A 417 -7.86 11.74 -14.27
CA VAL A 417 -8.74 12.40 -13.30
C VAL A 417 -7.90 13.04 -12.18
N ASP A 418 -6.96 12.26 -11.64
CA ASP A 418 -6.00 12.68 -10.61
C ASP A 418 -4.76 11.77 -10.65
N ASP A 419 -3.89 11.87 -9.64
CA ASP A 419 -2.65 11.07 -9.55
C ASP A 419 -2.87 9.56 -9.31
N ASN A 420 -4.11 9.13 -9.13
CA ASN A 420 -4.47 7.75 -8.83
C ASN A 420 -5.45 7.12 -9.84
N TRP A 421 -6.18 7.92 -10.64
CA TRP A 421 -7.24 7.44 -11.52
C TRP A 421 -7.15 7.90 -12.98
N PHE A 422 -7.41 6.95 -13.88
CA PHE A 422 -7.70 7.19 -15.29
C PHE A 422 -9.19 7.07 -15.59
N GLU A 423 -9.63 7.84 -16.58
CA GLU A 423 -10.84 7.58 -17.33
C GLU A 423 -10.44 6.96 -18.68
N GLY A 424 -11.11 5.89 -19.06
CA GLY A 424 -10.87 5.26 -20.35
C GLY A 424 -12.04 4.43 -20.83
N SER A 425 -11.85 3.77 -21.96
CA SER A 425 -12.87 2.93 -22.58
C SER A 425 -12.31 1.62 -23.10
N VAL A 426 -13.03 0.54 -22.82
CA VAL A 426 -12.78 -0.81 -23.34
C VAL A 426 -14.12 -1.50 -23.60
N ASN A 427 -14.21 -2.25 -24.70
CA ASN A 427 -15.42 -3.00 -25.09
C ASN A 427 -16.71 -2.12 -25.14
N GLY A 428 -16.58 -0.85 -25.54
CA GLY A 428 -17.70 0.08 -25.67
C GLY A 428 -18.26 0.62 -24.34
N LYS A 429 -17.62 0.30 -23.21
CA LYS A 429 -17.92 0.87 -21.89
C LYS A 429 -16.89 1.93 -21.56
N THR A 430 -17.30 2.96 -20.85
CA THR A 430 -16.44 4.04 -20.37
C THR A 430 -16.60 4.17 -18.87
N GLY A 431 -15.49 4.39 -18.18
CA GLY A 431 -15.51 4.58 -16.74
C GLY A 431 -14.11 4.78 -16.19
N TYR A 432 -14.05 4.89 -14.88
CA TYR A 432 -12.82 5.17 -14.15
C TYR A 432 -12.13 3.89 -13.70
N PHE A 433 -10.81 3.90 -13.68
CA PHE A 433 -9.99 2.82 -13.15
C PHE A 433 -8.63 3.29 -12.61
N PRO A 434 -8.00 2.52 -11.71
CA PRO A 434 -6.75 2.93 -11.07
C PRO A 434 -5.57 2.92 -12.03
N ILE A 435 -4.71 3.94 -11.95
CA ILE A 435 -3.47 4.02 -12.72
C ILE A 435 -2.55 2.83 -12.41
N SER A 436 -2.53 2.36 -11.16
CA SER A 436 -1.68 1.24 -10.72
C SER A 436 -2.05 -0.12 -11.32
N TYR A 437 -3.22 -0.25 -11.95
CA TYR A 437 -3.70 -1.48 -12.56
C TYR A 437 -3.30 -1.61 -14.03
N VAL A 438 -2.67 -0.59 -14.59
CA VAL A 438 -2.39 -0.51 -16.02
C VAL A 438 -0.97 -0.05 -16.27
N GLN A 439 -0.39 -0.54 -17.36
CA GLN A 439 0.84 -0.01 -17.93
C GLN A 439 0.46 0.93 -19.08
N VAL A 440 0.82 2.21 -18.96
CA VAL A 440 0.61 3.18 -20.03
C VAL A 440 1.52 2.83 -21.21
N THR A 441 0.91 2.60 -22.37
CA THR A 441 1.61 2.26 -23.62
C THR A 441 1.74 3.48 -24.51
N VAL A 442 0.68 4.28 -24.62
CA VAL A 442 0.68 5.59 -25.26
C VAL A 442 0.07 6.59 -24.28
N PRO A 443 0.85 7.56 -23.74
CA PRO A 443 0.37 8.50 -22.75
C PRO A 443 -0.63 9.50 -23.33
N LEU A 444 -1.41 10.13 -22.45
CA LEU A 444 -2.27 11.26 -22.82
C LEU A 444 -1.39 12.47 -23.24
N PRO A 445 -1.84 13.30 -24.20
CA PRO A 445 -1.02 14.40 -24.76
C PRO A 445 -0.59 15.48 -23.75
N ASN A 446 -1.20 15.52 -22.56
CA ASN A 446 -1.00 16.54 -21.53
C ASN A 446 -0.47 15.97 -20.20
N MET A 447 0.19 14.81 -20.24
CA MET A 447 0.90 14.25 -19.08
C MET A 447 2.26 14.89 -18.82
#